data_AF-A0A3C1BPN5-F1
#
_entry.id   AF-A0A3C1BPN5-F1
#
_cell.length_a   1.000
_cell.length_b   1.000
_cell.length_c   1.000
_cell.angle_alpha   90.00
_cell.angle_beta   90.00
_cell.angle_gamma   90.00
#
_symmetry.space_group_name_H-M   'P 1'
#
loop_
_entity.id
_entity.type
_entity.pdbx_description
1 polymer ?
#
loop_
_entity_poly.entity_id
_entity_poly.type
_entity_poly.pdbx_seq_one_letter_code
_entity_poly.pdbx_strand_id
1 'polypeptide(L)' 'MTDREKLINIFAEITGTDVPEINDNLQRSECEGWDSFNHLLIISEIESTFGKSIKSSDVEKINSFKDLAEIYGMS' A
#
# COMPACT_ATOMS: atom_id res chain seq x y z
N MET A 1 -5.20 -2.36 -17.06
CA MET A 1 -4.98 -2.27 -15.61
C MET A 1 -4.59 -0.85 -15.27
N THR A 2 -5.39 -0.17 -14.46
CA THR A 2 -5.12 1.18 -13.93
C THR A 2 -4.02 1.11 -12.88
N ASP A 3 -3.42 2.25 -12.54
CA ASP A 3 -2.40 2.28 -11.48
C ASP A 3 -2.99 1.95 -10.10
N ARG A 4 -4.27 2.30 -9.87
CA ARG A 4 -5.01 1.89 -8.67
C ARG A 4 -5.18 0.38 -8.59
N GLU A 5 -5.53 -0.28 -9.70
CA GLU A 5 -5.62 -1.74 -9.74
C GLU A 5 -4.25 -2.41 -9.49
N LYS A 6 -3.15 -1.84 -10.00
CA LYS A 6 -1.79 -2.33 -9.69
C LYS A 6 -1.48 -2.22 -8.20
N LEU A 7 -1.78 -1.09 -7.58
CA LEU A 7 -1.55 -0.85 -6.15
C LEU A 7 -2.33 -1.87 -5.30
N ILE A 8 -3.59 -2.14 -5.65
CA ILE A 8 -4.41 -3.15 -4.99
C ILE A 8 -3.78 -4.53 -5.12
N ASN A 9 -3.31 -4.91 -6.31
CA ASN A 9 -2.70 -6.22 -6.54
C ASN A 9 -1.39 -6.40 -5.75
N ILE A 10 -0.51 -5.39 -5.74
CA ILE A 10 0.72 -5.41 -4.92
C ILE A 10 0.38 -5.63 -3.45
N PHE A 11 -0.61 -4.87 -2.95
CA PHE A 11 -1.05 -4.98 -1.58
C PHE A 11 -1.62 -6.37 -1.26
N ALA A 12 -2.48 -6.90 -2.14
CA ALA A 12 -3.08 -8.24 -2.00
C ALA A 12 -2.00 -9.33 -1.99
N GLU A 13 -1.04 -9.28 -2.91
CA GLU A 13 0.03 -10.28 -3.03
C GLU A 13 0.93 -10.33 -1.79
N ILE A 14 1.24 -9.17 -1.20
CA ILE A 14 2.13 -9.10 -0.04
C ILE A 14 1.40 -9.43 1.27
N THR A 15 0.18 -8.91 1.44
CA THR A 15 -0.57 -9.08 2.69
C THR A 15 -1.40 -10.37 2.72
N GLY A 16 -1.67 -10.98 1.56
CA GLY A 16 -2.63 -12.07 1.43
C GLY A 16 -4.09 -11.62 1.59
N THR A 17 -4.36 -10.31 1.60
CA THR A 17 -5.72 -9.76 1.69
C THR A 17 -6.46 -9.92 0.37
N ASP A 18 -7.72 -10.33 0.42
CA ASP A 18 -8.56 -10.46 -0.77
C ASP A 18 -8.82 -9.09 -1.41
N VAL A 19 -8.65 -9.00 -2.74
CA VAL A 19 -8.83 -7.76 -3.53
C VAL A 19 -10.14 -7.01 -3.22
N PRO A 20 -11.31 -7.67 -3.06
CA PRO A 20 -12.56 -6.99 -2.70
C PRO A 20 -12.56 -6.31 -1.34
N GLU A 21 -11.68 -6.70 -0.41
CA GLU A 21 -11.58 -6.12 0.93
C GLU A 21 -10.67 -4.87 0.95
N ILE A 22 -9.84 -4.68 -0.08
CA ILE A 22 -8.89 -3.57 -0.17
C ILE A 22 -9.61 -2.31 -0.66
N ASN A 23 -9.76 -1.36 0.26
CA ASN A 23 -10.39 -0.07 0.01
C ASN A 23 -9.75 1.03 0.86
N ASP A 24 -10.10 2.27 0.59
CA ASP A 24 -9.52 3.46 1.22
C ASP A 24 -9.67 3.50 2.75
N ASN A 25 -10.63 2.77 3.33
CA ASN A 25 -10.82 2.71 4.77
C ASN A 25 -9.94 1.66 5.45
N LEU A 26 -9.34 0.72 4.69
CA LEU A 26 -8.53 -0.36 5.25
C LEU A 26 -7.32 0.22 6.01
N GLN A 27 -7.37 0.07 7.34
CA GLN A 27 -6.29 0.49 8.22
C GLN A 27 -5.27 -0.62 8.40
N ARG A 28 -4.02 -0.22 8.57
CA ARG A 28 -2.91 -1.10 8.92
C ARG A 28 -3.17 -1.89 10.20
N SER A 29 -3.81 -1.26 11.19
CA SER A 29 -4.17 -1.92 12.46
C SER A 29 -5.24 -3.01 12.33
N GLU A 30 -5.98 -3.03 11.22
CA GLU A 30 -7.11 -3.93 10.98
C GLU A 30 -6.77 -5.01 9.94
N CYS A 31 -5.63 -4.89 9.25
CA CYS A 31 -5.15 -5.84 8.27
C CYS A 31 -4.04 -6.71 8.88
N GLU A 32 -4.35 -7.97 9.20
CA GLU A 32 -3.39 -8.92 9.80
C GLU A 32 -2.13 -9.08 8.94
N GLY A 33 -2.29 -9.06 7.61
CA GLY A 33 -1.19 -9.15 6.66
C GLY A 33 -0.33 -7.88 6.54
N TRP A 34 -0.71 -6.77 7.17
CA TRP A 34 0.02 -5.49 7.10
C TRP A 34 0.85 -5.19 8.36
N ASP A 35 1.72 -6.12 8.72
CA ASP A 35 2.67 -5.94 9.83
C ASP A 35 3.84 -4.99 9.49
N SER A 36 4.80 -4.85 10.40
CA SER A 36 5.99 -3.99 10.20
C SER A 36 6.93 -4.44 9.08
N PHE A 37 6.99 -5.74 8.80
CA PHE A 37 7.85 -6.26 7.74
C PHE A 37 7.17 -6.08 6.37
N ASN A 38 5.91 -6.51 6.25
CA ASN A 38 5.12 -6.36 5.05
C ASN A 38 4.88 -4.89 4.69
N HIS A 39 4.79 -3.99 5.67
CA HIS A 39 4.76 -2.56 5.42
C HIS A 39 5.97 -2.09 4.60
N LEU A 40 7.19 -2.51 4.97
CA LEU A 40 8.40 -2.13 4.23
C LEU A 40 8.46 -2.80 2.84
N LEU A 41 7.97 -4.03 2.71
CA LEU A 41 7.87 -4.72 1.42
C LEU A 41 6.90 -4.00 0.47
N ILE A 42 5.72 -3.61 0.96
CA ILE A 42 4.73 -2.84 0.19
C ILE A 42 5.36 -1.56 -0.34
N ILE A 43 6.03 -0.80 0.53
CA ILE A 43 6.70 0.44 0.14
C ILE A 43 7.76 0.18 -0.93
N SER A 44 8.63 -0.81 -0.73
CA SER A 44 9.68 -1.16 -1.70
C SER A 44 9.10 -1.55 -3.06
N GLU A 45 8.03 -2.34 -3.09
CA GLU A 45 7.41 -2.79 -4.35
C GLU A 45 6.69 -1.66 -5.08
N ILE A 46 6.02 -0.78 -4.33
CA ILE A 46 5.37 0.43 -4.88
C ILE A 46 6.43 1.38 -5.46
N GLU A 47 7.53 1.65 -4.75
CA GLU A 47 8.63 2.50 -5.26
C GLU A 47 9.23 1.93 -6.54
N SER A 48 9.45 0.61 -6.59
CA SER A 48 9.95 -0.11 -7.77
C SER A 48 8.97 -0.03 -8.95
N THR A 49 7.68 -0.22 -8.68
CA THR A 49 6.64 -0.27 -9.72
C THR A 49 6.35 1.11 -10.32
N PHE A 50 6.31 2.15 -9.49
CA PHE A 50 5.89 3.50 -9.90
C PHE A 50 7.06 4.48 -10.07
N GLY A 51 8.29 4.06 -9.75
CA GLY A 51 9.51 4.81 -10.04
C GLY A 51 9.70 6.08 -9.21
N LYS A 52 9.01 6.21 -8.07
CA LYS A 52 9.11 7.36 -7.16
C LYS A 52 9.48 6.86 -5.78
N SER A 53 10.49 7.45 -5.16
CA SER A 53 10.82 7.14 -3.77
C SER A 53 9.96 7.92 -2.79
N ILE A 54 9.59 7.27 -1.69
CA ILE A 54 8.85 7.80 -0.55
C ILE A 54 9.89 8.16 0.52
N LYS A 55 9.77 9.35 1.10
CA LYS A 55 10.67 9.75 2.19
C LYS A 55 10.41 8.87 3.41
N SER A 56 11.46 8.47 4.11
CA SER A 56 11.33 7.65 5.34
C SER A 56 10.40 8.29 6.39
N SER A 57 10.41 9.62 6.51
CA SER A 57 9.49 10.35 7.40
C SER A 57 8.01 10.26 7.00
N ASP A 58 7.72 9.97 5.74
CA ASP A 58 6.36 9.81 5.23
C ASP A 58 5.94 8.34 5.28
N VAL A 59 6.89 7.40 5.11
CA VAL A 59 6.66 5.96 5.35
C VAL A 59 6.08 5.73 6.75
N GLU A 60 6.64 6.35 7.77
CA GLU A 60 6.15 6.22 9.16
C GLU A 60 4.71 6.75 9.38
N LYS A 61 4.20 7.59 8.48
CA LYS A 61 2.85 8.18 8.60
C LYS A 61 1.78 7.39 7.88
N ILE A 62 2.15 6.44 7.02
CA ILE A 62 1.23 5.61 6.24
C ILE A 62 0.55 4.62 7.18
N ASN A 63 -0.76 4.78 7.37
CA ASN A 63 -1.57 3.97 8.26
C ASN A 63 -2.78 3.34 7.58
N SER A 64 -3.09 3.73 6.35
CA SER A 64 -4.22 3.24 5.57
C SER A 64 -3.87 3.01 4.12
N PHE A 65 -4.67 2.18 3.42
CA PHE A 65 -4.51 1.98 1.98
C PHE A 65 -4.68 3.30 1.20
N LYS A 66 -5.53 4.20 1.69
CA LYS A 66 -5.69 5.53 1.13
C LYS A 66 -4.40 6.35 1.15
N ASP A 67 -3.64 6.30 2.24
CA ASP A 67 -2.36 7.03 2.33
C ASP A 67 -1.39 6.60 1.22
N LEU A 68 -1.37 5.30 0.89
CA LEU A 68 -0.57 4.78 -0.24
C LEU A 68 -1.05 5.35 -1.58
N ALA A 69 -2.37 5.37 -1.80
CA ALA A 69 -2.96 5.89 -3.03
C ALA A 69 -2.71 7.39 -3.22
N GLU A 70 -2.82 8.19 -2.15
CA GLU A 70 -2.63 9.65 -2.19
C GLU A 70 -1.19 10.06 -2.57
N ILE A 71 -0.18 9.30 -2.16
CA ILE A 71 1.24 9.57 -2.49
C ILE A 71 1.46 9.64 -4.01
N TYR A 72 0.65 8.92 -4.77
CA TYR A 72 0.73 8.81 -6.23
C TYR A 72 -0.48 9.43 -6.96
N GLY A 73 -1.40 10.06 -6.25
CA GLY A 73 -2.60 10.67 -6.85
C GLY A 73 -3.60 9.65 -7.41
N MET A 74 -3.74 8.50 -6.74
CA MET A 74 -4.60 7.38 -7.15
C MET A 74 -5.90 7.26 -6.32
N SER A 75 -6.17 8.21 -5.43
CA SER A 75 -7.36 8.28 -4.58
C SER A 75 -8.62 8.65 -5.38
#